data_AF-A0A2J4G7Q8-F1
#
_entry.id   AF-A0A2J4G7Q8-F1
#
_cell.length_a   1.000
_cell.length_b   1.000
_cell.length_c   1.000
_cell.angle_alpha   90.00
_cell.angle_beta   90.00
_cell.angle_gamma   90.00
#
_symmetry.space_group_name_H-M   'P 1'
#
loop_
_entity.id
_entity.type
_entity.pdbx_description
1 polymer ?
#
loop_
_entity_poly.entity_id
_entity_poly.type
_entity_poly.pdbx_seq_one_letter_code
_entity_poly.pdbx_strand_id
1 'polypeptide(L)'
;MGVVAVRGLDEELYRRVKAVATLRGIRVRDAFEEALRLWLSIKPEVLRELEDIEREAELNRRAFEEARERLLAEHEGRYAAFAGGRLLGVFDNLEEAAKAVEASGARHGVIERLIRKVGKREVELGWSLVEL
;
A
#
# COMPACT_ATOMS: atom_id res chain seq x y z
N MET A 1 -9.01 13.91 -7.15
CA MET A 1 -8.20 15.12 -6.81
C MET A 1 -7.49 14.84 -5.50
N GLY A 2 -6.15 14.82 -5.49
CA GLY A 2 -5.36 14.73 -4.27
C GLY A 2 -4.80 16.11 -3.91
N VAL A 3 -4.70 16.42 -2.61
CA VAL A 3 -4.01 17.61 -2.12
C VAL A 3 -2.71 17.15 -1.48
N VAL A 4 -1.59 17.74 -1.91
CA VAL A 4 -0.26 17.50 -1.33
C VAL A 4 0.27 18.81 -0.79
N ALA A 5 0.72 18.79 0.47
CA ALA A 5 1.40 19.91 1.11
C ALA A 5 2.88 19.55 1.32
N VAL A 6 3.78 20.27 0.66
CA VAL A 6 5.23 20.08 0.79
C VAL A 6 5.78 21.14 1.73
N ARG A 7 6.42 20.72 2.83
CA ARG A 7 7.05 21.60 3.81
C ARG A 7 8.58 21.55 3.68
N GLY A 8 9.25 22.62 4.09
CA GLY A 8 10.72 22.71 4.07
C GLY A 8 11.31 22.91 2.67
N LEU A 9 10.52 23.41 1.71
CA LEU A 9 11.03 23.79 0.39
C LEU A 9 11.86 25.07 0.52
N ASP A 10 13.01 25.10 -0.15
CA ASP A 10 13.81 26.31 -0.26
C ASP A 10 12.99 27.45 -0.90
N GLU A 11 12.98 28.61 -0.24
CA GLU A 11 12.12 29.72 -0.62
C GLU A 11 12.57 30.34 -1.95
N GLU A 12 13.88 30.43 -2.19
CA GLU A 12 14.42 30.97 -3.43
C GLU A 12 14.07 30.09 -4.62
N LEU A 13 14.21 28.78 -4.47
CA LEU A 13 13.79 27.78 -5.46
C LEU A 13 12.31 27.95 -5.79
N TYR A 14 11.44 28.02 -4.78
CA TYR A 14 10.00 28.20 -5.00
C TYR A 14 9.69 29.50 -5.76
N ARG A 15 10.33 30.62 -5.40
CA ARG A 15 10.18 31.92 -6.08
C ARG A 15 10.56 31.82 -7.55
N ARG A 16 11.69 31.17 -7.86
CA ARG A 16 12.16 30.99 -9.24
C ARG A 16 11.21 30.11 -10.06
N VAL A 17 10.76 28.98 -9.51
CA VAL A 17 9.78 28.09 -10.15
C VAL A 17 8.48 28.85 -10.45
N LYS A 18 7.98 29.61 -9.48
CA LYS A 18 6.76 30.43 -9.64
C LYS A 18 6.91 31.49 -10.72
N ALA A 19 8.06 32.17 -10.78
CA ALA A 19 8.33 33.16 -11.82
C ALA A 19 8.34 32.53 -13.22
N VAL A 20 9.04 31.40 -13.39
CA VAL A 20 9.10 30.68 -14.67
C VAL A 20 7.72 30.13 -15.06
N ALA A 21 6.95 29.59 -14.13
CA ALA A 21 5.60 29.11 -14.40
C ALA A 21 4.69 30.25 -14.89
N THR A 22 4.77 31.43 -14.25
CA THR A 22 4.06 32.64 -14.66
C THR A 22 4.45 33.06 -16.08
N LEU A 23 5.75 33.11 -16.39
CA LEU A 23 6.24 33.47 -17.73
C LEU A 23 5.81 32.46 -18.80
N ARG A 24 5.68 31.18 -18.45
CA ARG A 24 5.17 30.12 -19.34
C ARG A 24 3.63 30.10 -19.44
N GLY A 25 2.92 30.89 -18.65
CA GLY A 25 1.44 30.87 -18.60
C GLY A 25 0.85 29.60 -18.01
N ILE A 26 1.60 28.88 -17.15
CA ILE A 26 1.16 27.64 -16.50
C ILE A 26 1.05 27.81 -14.98
N ARG A 27 0.31 26.92 -14.31
CA ARG A 27 0.23 26.94 -12.85
C ARG A 27 1.47 26.29 -12.26
N VAL A 28 1.84 26.66 -11.03
CA VAL A 28 2.93 26.00 -10.29
C VAL A 28 2.69 24.49 -10.15
N ARG A 29 1.43 24.06 -10.03
CA ARG A 29 1.06 22.64 -10.03
C ARG A 29 1.50 21.94 -11.33
N ASP A 30 1.31 22.59 -12.49
CA ASP A 30 1.66 22.01 -13.79
C ASP A 30 3.19 21.83 -13.89
N ALA A 31 3.96 22.83 -13.43
CA ALA A 31 5.42 22.73 -13.35
C ALA A 31 5.88 21.66 -12.35
N PHE A 32 5.20 21.53 -11.21
CA PHE A 32 5.47 20.48 -10.23
C PHE A 32 5.20 19.09 -10.80
N GLU A 33 4.09 18.91 -11.52
CA GLU A 33 3.75 17.65 -12.17
C GLU A 33 4.75 17.28 -13.28
N GLU A 34 5.19 18.25 -14.09
CA GLU A 34 6.26 18.08 -15.07
C GLU A 34 7.56 17.61 -14.41
N ALA A 35 7.94 18.24 -13.29
CA ALA A 35 9.13 17.88 -12.53
C ALA A 35 9.04 16.47 -11.93
N LEU A 36 7.89 16.06 -11.42
CA LEU A 36 7.68 14.69 -10.92
C LEU A 36 7.81 13.66 -12.03
N ARG A 37 7.22 13.90 -13.21
CA ARG A 37 7.34 13.01 -14.37
C ARG A 37 8.79 12.87 -14.81
N LEU A 38 9.53 13.97 -14.84
CA LEU A 38 10.96 13.97 -15.14
C LEU A 38 11.77 13.23 -14.07
N TRP A 39 11.47 13.44 -12.79
CA TRP A 39 12.14 12.76 -11.68
C TRP A 39 11.93 11.24 -11.72
N LEU A 40 10.73 10.79 -12.11
CA LEU A 40 10.44 9.37 -12.32
C LEU A 40 11.20 8.83 -13.54
N SER A 41 11.31 9.58 -14.64
CA SER A 41 11.96 9.08 -15.86
C SER A 41 13.48 8.91 -15.74
N ILE A 42 14.14 9.60 -14.82
CA ILE A 42 15.60 9.51 -14.61
C ILE A 42 16.04 8.33 -13.73
N LYS A 43 15.10 7.57 -13.15
CA LYS A 43 15.39 6.37 -12.33
C LYS A 43 14.55 5.16 -12.80
N PRO A 44 14.68 4.74 -14.07
CA PRO A 44 13.87 3.67 -14.62
C PRO A 44 14.11 2.32 -13.91
N GLU A 45 15.29 2.09 -13.34
CA GLU A 45 15.60 0.86 -12.61
C GLU A 45 14.77 0.75 -11.31
N VAL A 46 14.68 1.83 -10.53
CA VAL A 46 13.89 1.87 -9.28
C VAL A 46 12.39 1.73 -9.58
N LEU A 47 11.93 2.30 -10.70
CA LEU A 47 10.56 2.10 -11.17
C LEU A 47 10.28 0.65 -11.54
N ARG A 48 11.20 -0.02 -12.25
CA ARG A 48 11.07 -1.44 -12.56
C ARG A 48 11.06 -2.29 -11.30
N GLU A 49 11.91 -1.98 -10.33
CA GLU A 49 11.89 -2.66 -9.03
C GLU A 49 10.54 -2.48 -8.31
N LEU A 50 9.98 -1.27 -8.33
CA LEU A 50 8.65 -1.01 -7.79
C LEU A 50 7.57 -1.81 -8.54
N GLU A 51 7.58 -1.79 -9.87
CA GLU A 51 6.64 -2.56 -10.71
C GLU A 51 6.73 -4.06 -10.44
N ASP A 52 7.94 -4.60 -10.27
CA ASP A 52 8.18 -6.00 -9.94
C ASP A 52 7.62 -6.35 -8.55
N ILE A 53 7.84 -5.48 -7.56
CA ILE A 53 7.27 -5.62 -6.20
C ILE A 53 5.74 -5.57 -6.24
N GLU A 54 5.15 -4.63 -6.99
CA GLU A 54 3.70 -4.49 -7.13
C GLU A 54 3.09 -5.71 -7.83
N ARG A 55 3.76 -6.24 -8.87
CA ARG A 55 3.34 -7.46 -9.55
C ARG A 55 3.37 -8.67 -8.61
N GLU A 56 4.44 -8.80 -7.83
CA GLU A 56 4.56 -9.88 -6.86
C GLU A 56 3.50 -9.75 -5.74
N ALA A 57 3.23 -8.53 -5.28
CA ALA A 57 2.16 -8.25 -4.32
C ALA A 57 0.78 -8.65 -4.84
N GLU A 58 0.48 -8.35 -6.10
CA GLU A 58 -0.78 -8.75 -6.73
C GLU A 58 -0.91 -10.28 -6.84
N LEU A 59 0.16 -10.98 -7.24
CA LEU A 59 0.18 -12.44 -7.29
C LEU A 59 -0.04 -13.06 -5.91
N ASN A 60 0.65 -12.54 -4.88
CA ASN A 60 0.49 -13.00 -3.51
C ASN A 60 -0.94 -12.79 -2.98
N ARG A 61 -1.53 -11.62 -3.27
CA ARG A 61 -2.90 -11.31 -2.86
C ARG A 61 -3.91 -12.24 -3.52
N ARG A 62 -3.77 -12.51 -4.82
CA ARG A 62 -4.65 -13.47 -5.52
C ARG A 62 -4.55 -14.87 -4.95
N ALA A 63 -3.33 -15.37 -4.75
CA ALA A 63 -3.10 -16.69 -4.18
C ALA A 63 -3.69 -16.80 -2.77
N PHE A 64 -3.62 -15.72 -1.98
CA PHE A 64 -4.27 -15.66 -0.68
C PHE A 64 -5.80 -15.74 -0.81
N GLU A 65 -6.43 -14.88 -1.62
CA GLU A 65 -7.89 -14.86 -1.79
C GLU A 65 -8.45 -16.20 -2.27
N GLU A 66 -7.77 -16.88 -3.20
CA GLU A 66 -8.17 -18.21 -3.67
C GLU A 66 -8.07 -19.29 -2.57
N ALA A 67 -7.04 -19.22 -1.74
CA ALA A 67 -6.83 -20.18 -0.66
C ALA A 67 -7.56 -19.82 0.64
N ARG A 68 -8.08 -18.59 0.75
CA ARG A 68 -8.59 -17.98 1.98
C ARG A 68 -9.67 -18.80 2.65
N GLU A 69 -10.71 -19.18 1.92
CA GLU A 69 -11.85 -19.92 2.46
C GLU A 69 -11.45 -21.31 2.98
N ARG A 70 -10.55 -22.01 2.26
CA ARG A 70 -10.00 -23.30 2.71
C ARG A 70 -9.16 -23.13 3.98
N LEU A 71 -8.25 -22.16 3.99
CA LEU A 71 -7.36 -21.91 5.12
C LEU A 71 -8.11 -21.46 6.38
N LEU A 72 -9.15 -20.65 6.23
CA LEU A 72 -10.04 -20.27 7.33
C LEU A 72 -10.82 -21.45 7.91
N ALA A 73 -11.16 -22.45 7.11
CA ALA A 73 -11.86 -23.65 7.57
C ALA A 73 -10.94 -24.63 8.30
N GLU A 74 -9.70 -24.80 7.82
CA GLU A 74 -8.76 -25.80 8.31
C GLU A 74 -7.85 -25.30 9.45
N HIS A 75 -7.56 -24.00 9.49
CA HIS A 75 -6.49 -23.42 10.31
C HIS A 75 -6.87 -22.09 10.99
N GLU A 76 -8.05 -22.05 11.61
CA GLU A 76 -8.52 -20.88 12.35
C GLU A 76 -7.55 -20.46 13.47
N GLY A 77 -7.27 -19.16 13.56
CA GLY A 77 -6.40 -18.55 14.57
C GLY A 77 -4.91 -18.48 14.21
N ARG A 78 -4.47 -19.25 13.20
CA ARG A 78 -3.08 -19.35 12.72
C ARG A 78 -2.72 -18.27 11.69
N TYR A 79 -1.44 -18.15 11.36
CA TYR A 79 -0.89 -17.21 10.37
C TYR A 79 -0.59 -17.91 9.07
N ALA A 80 -1.17 -17.47 7.96
CA ALA A 80 -0.78 -17.94 6.64
C ALA A 80 0.25 -17.00 6.02
N ALA A 81 1.32 -17.57 5.48
CA ALA A 81 2.38 -16.82 4.80
C ALA A 81 2.38 -17.12 3.30
N PHE A 82 2.37 -16.07 2.49
CA PHE A 82 2.39 -16.15 1.03
C PHE A 82 3.57 -15.35 0.47
N ALA A 83 4.26 -15.92 -0.51
CA ALA A 83 5.33 -15.25 -1.24
C ALA A 83 5.46 -15.85 -2.65
N GLY A 84 5.89 -15.07 -3.65
CA GLY A 84 6.01 -15.52 -5.04
C GLY A 84 4.74 -16.11 -5.65
N GLY A 85 3.55 -15.69 -5.20
CA GLY A 85 2.26 -16.17 -5.68
C GLY A 85 1.84 -17.55 -5.14
N ARG A 86 2.45 -18.04 -4.06
CA ARG A 86 2.13 -19.35 -3.46
C ARG A 86 2.07 -19.28 -1.95
N LEU A 87 1.33 -20.23 -1.35
CA LEU A 87 1.34 -20.47 0.09
C LEU A 87 2.69 -21.10 0.49
N LEU A 88 3.43 -20.43 1.37
CA LEU A 88 4.66 -20.99 1.96
C LEU A 88 4.34 -21.95 3.10
N GLY A 89 3.28 -21.65 3.86
CA GLY A 89 2.84 -22.47 4.98
C GLY A 89 1.86 -21.74 5.89
N VAL A 90 1.40 -22.47 6.89
CA VAL A 90 0.57 -21.94 7.98
C VAL A 90 1.30 -22.17 9.29
N PHE A 91 1.42 -21.11 10.08
CA PHE A 91 2.26 -21.04 11.27
C PHE A 91 1.43 -20.63 12.48
N ASP A 92 1.83 -21.07 13.66
CA ASP A 92 1.11 -20.73 14.90
C ASP A 92 1.43 -19.30 15.38
N ASN A 93 2.57 -18.74 14.97
CA ASN A 93 3.01 -17.40 15.34
C ASN A 93 3.49 -16.56 14.14
N LEU A 94 3.45 -15.23 14.31
CA LEU A 94 3.85 -14.26 13.29
C LEU A 94 5.35 -14.36 12.96
N GLU A 95 6.18 -14.68 13.95
CA GLU A 95 7.64 -14.69 13.80
C GLU A 95 8.11 -15.81 12.86
N GLU A 96 7.54 -17.01 12.98
CA GLU A 96 7.79 -18.13 12.08
C GLU A 96 7.30 -17.85 10.67
N ALA A 97 6.12 -17.24 10.55
CA ALA A 97 5.59 -16.81 9.26
C ALA A 97 6.52 -15.77 8.60
N ALA A 98 7.05 -14.81 9.37
CA ALA A 98 7.99 -13.81 8.89
C ALA A 98 9.32 -14.44 8.44
N LYS A 99 9.88 -15.35 9.25
CA LYS A 99 11.10 -16.11 8.88
C LYS A 99 10.90 -16.92 7.59
N ALA A 100 9.73 -17.51 7.39
CA ALA A 100 9.43 -18.25 6.17
C ALA A 100 9.38 -17.33 4.93
N VAL A 101 8.78 -16.15 5.06
CA VAL A 101 8.76 -15.14 3.99
C VAL A 101 10.17 -14.64 3.69
N GLU A 102 10.96 -14.30 4.71
CA GLU A 102 12.34 -13.84 4.54
C GLU A 102 13.22 -14.92 3.87
N ALA A 103 13.08 -16.18 4.30
CA ALA A 103 13.82 -17.31 3.72
C ALA A 103 13.44 -17.61 2.27
N SER A 104 12.25 -17.18 1.82
CA SER A 104 11.82 -17.38 0.43
C SER A 104 12.58 -16.53 -0.58
N GLY A 105 13.27 -15.47 -0.13
CA GLY A 105 13.99 -14.54 -1.00
C GLY A 105 13.08 -13.69 -1.90
N ALA A 106 11.76 -13.72 -1.65
CA ALA A 106 10.76 -12.91 -2.33
C ALA A 106 10.96 -11.42 -2.06
N ARG A 107 10.61 -10.56 -3.03
CA ARG A 107 10.64 -9.10 -2.83
C ARG A 107 9.39 -8.60 -2.11
N HIS A 108 8.31 -9.38 -2.16
CA HIS A 108 7.09 -9.14 -1.41
C HIS A 108 6.54 -10.43 -0.81
N GLY A 109 6.05 -10.35 0.42
CA GLY A 109 5.29 -11.43 1.06
C GLY A 109 4.12 -10.89 1.88
N VAL A 110 3.07 -11.70 1.96
CA VAL A 110 1.84 -11.40 2.70
C VAL A 110 1.75 -12.36 3.87
N ILE A 111 1.52 -11.81 5.07
CA ILE A 111 1.23 -12.61 6.27
C ILE A 111 -0.11 -12.16 6.80
N GLU A 112 -1.07 -13.07 6.85
CA GLU A 112 -2.40 -12.80 7.36
C GLU A 112 -2.79 -13.80 8.44
N ARG A 113 -3.37 -13.28 9.54
CA ARG A 113 -3.93 -14.13 10.58
C ARG A 113 -5.32 -14.59 10.16
N LEU A 114 -5.51 -15.90 10.09
CA LEU A 114 -6.72 -16.57 9.65
C LEU A 114 -7.79 -16.51 10.75
N ILE A 115 -8.47 -15.38 10.88
CA ILE A 115 -9.58 -15.22 11.81
C ILE A 115 -10.86 -15.01 10.99
N ARG A 116 -11.93 -15.74 11.29
CA ARG A 116 -13.25 -15.42 10.76
C ARG A 116 -13.62 -14.02 11.24
N LYS A 117 -13.76 -13.07 10.30
CA LYS A 117 -14.29 -11.74 10.64
C LYS A 117 -15.70 -11.93 11.21
N VAL A 118 -15.82 -11.86 12.53
CA VAL A 118 -17.13 -11.72 13.17
C VAL A 118 -17.65 -10.35 12.74
N GLY A 119 -18.64 -10.35 11.85
CA GLY A 119 -19.23 -9.11 11.35
C GLY A 119 -19.63 -8.24 12.53
N LYS A 120 -19.03 -7.06 12.66
CA LYS A 120 -19.54 -6.05 13.59
C LYS A 120 -20.90 -5.64 13.05
N ARG A 121 -21.96 -6.00 13.78
CA ARG A 121 -23.29 -5.43 13.57
C ARG A 121 -23.19 -3.97 13.96
N GLU A 122 -23.21 -3.06 12.99
CA GLU A 122 -23.50 -1.67 13.28
C GLU A 122 -24.93 -1.61 13.81
N VAL A 123 -25.07 -1.17 15.06
CA VAL A 123 -26.35 -0.83 15.67
C VAL A 123 -26.38 0.69 15.82
N GLU A 124 -27.33 1.31 15.13
CA GLU A 124 -27.58 2.74 15.23
C GLU A 124 -28.24 3.02 16.58
N LEU A 125 -27.48 3.58 17.52
CA LEU A 125 -28.02 4.09 18.78
C LEU A 125 -28.61 5.46 18.48
N GLY A 126 -29.90 5.51 18.14
CA GLY A 126 -30.61 6.78 17.92
C GLY A 126 -30.48 7.70 19.14
N TRP A 127 -29.96 8.91 18.93
CA TRP A 127 -29.98 9.98 19.92
C TRP A 127 -31.17 10.88 19.60
N SER A 128 -32.21 10.86 20.44
CA SER A 128 -33.21 11.92 20.45
C SER A 128 -32.67 13.11 21.23
N LEU A 129 -32.69 14.29 20.61
CA LEU A 129 -32.49 15.57 21.28
C LEU A 129 -33.51 15.71 22.41
N VAL A 130 -33.02 15.85 23.64
CA VAL A 130 -33.82 16.39 24.74
C VAL A 130 -33.82 17.91 24.52
N GLU A 131 -34.93 18.45 24.02
CA GLU A 131 -35.22 19.87 24.15
C GLU A 131 -35.48 20.17 25.63
N LEU A 132 -34.73 21.13 26.17
CA LEU A 132 -35.02 21.82 27.42
C LEU A 132 -35.30 23.29 27.12
#